data_AF-A0A368KQA7-F1
#
_entry.id   AF-A0A368KQA7-F1
#
_cell.length_a   1.000
_cell.length_b   1.000
_cell.length_c   1.000
_cell.angle_alpha   90.00
_cell.angle_beta   90.00
_cell.angle_gamma   90.00
#
_symmetry.space_group_name_H-M   'P 1'
#
loop_
_entity.id
_entity.type
_entity.pdbx_description
1 polymer ?
#
loop_
_entity_poly.entity_id
_entity_poly.type
_entity_poly.pdbx_seq_one_letter_code
_entity_poly.pdbx_strand_id
1 'polypeptide(L)'
;MSEPPVNPFASPEARVVAALVSQRMSLACLIPLWMWLPLSIAAAYFGTPADPISELIAMGINLLWLWIGTAIGALSYWPLRFATVLGLGLPLGVLTFLLGPYYLPAGAVIYILANLCLGALSWRSIPQGRLTILGGLSLGYVVGSILCLVGSLPLGIAGSLAGYLAAQKSLPREEV
;
A
#
# COMPACT_ATOMS: atom_id res chain seq x y z
N MET A 1 -11.20 15.20 28.89
CA MET A 1 -10.01 14.50 28.37
C MET A 1 -8.82 15.07 29.11
N SER A 2 -8.29 14.35 30.08
CA SER A 2 -7.08 14.73 30.81
C SER A 2 -5.87 14.30 29.98
N GLU A 3 -5.01 15.25 29.63
CA GLU A 3 -3.71 14.94 29.03
C GLU A 3 -2.94 13.99 29.93
N PRO A 4 -2.24 12.97 29.38
CA PRO A 4 -1.41 12.09 30.17
C PRO A 4 -0.31 12.92 30.87
N PRO A 5 0.04 12.60 32.13
CA PRO A 5 1.05 13.36 32.87
C PRO A 5 2.41 13.25 32.18
N VAL A 6 2.86 14.33 31.56
CA VAL A 6 4.19 14.42 30.95
C VAL A 6 5.20 14.52 32.08
N ASN A 7 6.00 13.47 32.29
CA ASN A 7 7.09 13.50 33.26
C ASN A 7 8.12 14.57 32.86
N PRO A 8 8.28 15.66 33.64
CA PRO A 8 9.18 16.76 33.30
C PRO A 8 10.66 16.35 33.34
N PHE A 9 10.99 15.19 33.91
CA PHE A 9 12.35 14.66 34.01
C PHE A 9 12.69 13.61 32.94
N ALA A 10 11.76 13.27 32.04
CA ALA A 10 12.05 12.38 30.93
C ALA A 10 13.06 13.03 29.96
N SER A 11 14.12 12.31 29.62
CA SER A 11 15.12 12.75 28.64
C SER A 11 14.45 13.12 27.31
N PRO A 12 15.03 14.01 26.50
CA PRO A 12 14.48 14.39 25.19
C PRO A 12 14.17 13.16 24.31
N GLU A 13 15.01 12.13 24.38
CA GLU A 13 14.82 10.84 23.71
C GLU A 13 13.60 10.09 24.24
N ALA A 14 13.41 10.02 25.56
CA ALA A 14 12.24 9.38 26.17
C ALA A 14 10.93 10.08 25.80
N ARG A 15 10.95 11.41 25.60
CA ARG A 15 9.78 12.18 25.13
C ARG A 15 9.49 11.93 23.64
N VAL A 16 10.52 11.78 22.82
CA VAL A 16 10.38 11.41 21.40
C VAL A 16 9.85 9.98 21.27
N VAL A 17 10.36 9.05 22.08
CA VAL A 17 9.87 7.66 22.15
C VAL A 17 8.42 7.64 22.64
N ALA A 18 8.07 8.38 23.70
CA ALA A 18 6.70 8.47 24.18
C ALA A 18 5.75 9.10 23.13
N ALA A 19 6.18 10.12 22.39
CA ALA A 19 5.41 10.71 21.29
C ALA A 19 5.26 9.74 20.09
N LEU A 20 6.29 8.94 19.80
CA LEU A 20 6.25 7.87 18.79
C LEU A 20 5.35 6.70 19.22
N VAL A 21 5.32 6.37 20.52
CA VAL A 21 4.45 5.34 21.11
C VAL A 21 3.00 5.83 21.21
N SER A 22 2.80 7.14 21.41
CA SER A 22 1.48 7.78 21.53
C SER A 22 0.73 7.92 20.19
N GLN A 23 1.40 7.77 19.04
CA GLN A 23 0.70 7.66 17.75
C GLN A 23 -0.01 6.30 17.64
N ARG A 24 -1.15 6.17 18.34
CA ARG A 24 -2.04 5.03 18.18
C ARG A 24 -2.40 4.90 16.71
N MET A 25 -1.96 3.80 16.11
CA MET A 25 -2.34 3.42 14.75
C MET A 25 -3.85 3.20 14.71
N SER A 26 -4.55 4.03 13.93
CA SER A 26 -5.99 3.92 13.69
C SER A 26 -6.24 3.10 12.43
N LEU A 27 -7.34 2.34 12.37
CA LEU A 27 -7.76 1.63 11.16
C LEU A 27 -7.93 2.56 9.94
N ALA A 28 -8.20 3.85 10.18
CA ALA A 28 -8.28 4.85 9.11
C ALA A 28 -6.98 4.96 8.28
N CYS A 29 -5.82 4.57 8.83
CA CYS A 29 -4.56 4.55 8.08
C CYS A 29 -4.55 3.54 6.93
N LEU A 30 -5.44 2.55 6.93
CA LEU A 30 -5.55 1.52 5.91
C LEU A 30 -6.48 1.92 4.76
N ILE A 31 -7.21 3.04 4.87
CA ILE A 31 -8.17 3.48 3.84
C ILE A 31 -7.50 3.62 2.46
N PRO A 32 -6.31 4.21 2.29
CA PRO A 32 -5.65 4.28 0.99
C PRO A 32 -5.38 2.91 0.36
N LEU A 33 -5.03 1.91 1.18
CA LEU A 33 -4.85 0.53 0.73
C LEU A 33 -6.18 -0.10 0.29
N TRP A 34 -7.26 0.15 1.03
CA TRP A 34 -8.57 -0.38 0.71
C TRP A 34 -9.23 0.31 -0.47
N MET A 35 -8.91 1.59 -0.73
CA MET A 35 -9.29 2.28 -1.96
C MET A 35 -8.51 1.76 -3.18
N TRP A 36 -7.26 1.30 -2.96
CA TRP A 36 -6.45 0.72 -4.04
C TRP A 36 -6.99 -0.63 -4.53
N LEU A 37 -7.55 -1.47 -3.64
CA LEU A 37 -8.10 -2.78 -4.01
C LEU A 37 -9.18 -2.73 -5.12
N PRO A 38 -10.29 -1.97 -4.98
CA PRO A 38 -11.31 -1.89 -6.03
C PRO A 38 -10.79 -1.22 -7.29
N LEU A 39 -9.90 -0.21 -7.17
CA LEU A 39 -9.24 0.40 -8.32
C LEU A 39 -8.44 -0.65 -9.11
N SER A 40 -7.67 -1.48 -8.40
CA SER A 40 -6.85 -2.54 -8.98
C SER A 40 -7.71 -3.59 -9.70
N ILE A 41 -8.78 -4.06 -9.06
CA ILE A 41 -9.69 -5.05 -9.65
C ILE A 41 -10.40 -4.49 -10.88
N ALA A 42 -10.93 -3.27 -10.79
CA ALA A 42 -11.58 -2.62 -11.93
C ALA A 42 -10.61 -2.45 -13.09
N ALA A 43 -9.36 -2.05 -12.82
CA ALA A 43 -8.36 -1.88 -13.85
C ALA A 43 -7.98 -3.20 -14.52
N ALA A 44 -7.84 -4.30 -13.78
CA ALA A 44 -7.58 -5.61 -14.37
C ALA A 44 -8.78 -6.03 -15.24
N TYR A 45 -9.99 -5.95 -14.71
CA TYR A 45 -11.21 -6.40 -15.39
C TYR A 45 -11.53 -5.63 -16.67
N PHE A 46 -11.35 -4.30 -16.68
CA PHE A 46 -11.63 -3.47 -17.86
C PHE A 46 -10.41 -3.27 -18.77
N GLY A 47 -9.21 -3.50 -18.26
CA GLY A 47 -7.97 -3.24 -18.97
C GLY A 47 -7.49 -4.41 -19.82
N THR A 48 -7.67 -5.64 -19.33
CA THR A 48 -7.06 -6.82 -19.94
C THR A 48 -8.08 -7.76 -20.56
N PRO A 49 -7.65 -8.67 -21.47
CA PRO A 49 -8.52 -9.73 -21.96
C PRO A 49 -9.12 -10.55 -20.81
N ALA A 50 -10.35 -11.04 -20.98
CA ALA A 50 -11.09 -11.84 -20.00
C ALA A 50 -10.58 -13.30 -19.92
N ASP A 51 -9.26 -13.49 -19.98
CA ASP A 51 -8.63 -14.78 -19.74
C ASP A 51 -7.93 -14.78 -18.37
N PRO A 52 -7.94 -15.90 -17.62
CA PRO A 52 -7.43 -15.92 -16.25
C PRO A 52 -5.94 -15.60 -16.11
N ILE A 53 -5.14 -15.84 -17.15
CA ILE A 53 -3.69 -15.65 -17.11
C ILE A 53 -3.38 -14.16 -17.24
N SER A 54 -3.99 -13.49 -18.21
CA SER A 54 -3.89 -12.05 -18.44
C SER A 54 -4.38 -11.27 -17.22
N GLU A 55 -5.51 -11.66 -16.63
CA GLU A 55 -6.02 -11.08 -15.39
C GLU A 55 -5.02 -11.24 -14.23
N LEU A 56 -4.42 -12.43 -14.06
CA LEU A 56 -3.43 -12.66 -13.00
C LEU A 56 -2.16 -11.80 -13.20
N ILE A 57 -1.69 -11.68 -14.44
CA ILE A 57 -0.54 -10.83 -14.78
C ILE A 57 -0.87 -9.36 -14.51
N ALA A 58 -2.07 -8.91 -14.90
CA ALA A 58 -2.54 -7.54 -14.63
C ALA A 58 -2.53 -7.25 -13.13
N MET A 59 -3.08 -8.16 -12.31
CA MET A 59 -3.10 -8.02 -10.86
C MET A 59 -1.67 -7.93 -10.28
N GLY A 60 -0.74 -8.73 -10.80
CA GLY A 60 0.68 -8.63 -10.45
C GLY A 60 1.29 -7.27 -10.78
N ILE A 61 1.01 -6.73 -11.96
CA ILE A 61 1.46 -5.40 -12.39
C ILE A 61 0.87 -4.30 -11.51
N ASN A 62 -0.41 -4.39 -11.18
CA ASN A 62 -1.07 -3.44 -10.29
C ASN A 62 -0.37 -3.42 -8.93
N LEU A 63 -0.04 -4.60 -8.39
CA LEU A 63 0.68 -4.72 -7.14
C LEU A 63 2.08 -4.09 -7.22
N LEU A 64 2.79 -4.29 -8.34
CA LEU A 64 4.07 -3.62 -8.58
C LEU A 64 3.92 -2.09 -8.62
N TRP A 65 2.85 -1.57 -9.25
CA TRP A 65 2.57 -0.14 -9.25
C TRP A 65 2.32 0.40 -7.84
N LEU A 66 1.59 -0.33 -7.00
CA LEU A 66 1.43 0.01 -5.59
C LEU A 66 2.79 0.11 -4.89
N TRP A 67 3.67 -0.88 -5.08
CA TRP A 67 5.00 -0.92 -4.47
C TRP A 67 5.95 0.18 -4.98
N ILE A 68 5.86 0.55 -6.25
CA ILE A 68 6.58 1.72 -6.77
C ILE A 68 6.06 3.00 -6.08
N GLY A 69 4.73 3.12 -5.94
CA GLY A 69 4.11 4.21 -5.19
C GLY A 69 4.60 4.29 -3.73
N THR A 70 4.67 3.14 -3.04
CA THR A 70 5.17 3.10 -1.65
C THR A 70 6.64 3.49 -1.58
N ALA A 71 7.47 3.04 -2.52
CA ALA A 71 8.88 3.46 -2.61
C ALA A 71 9.02 4.98 -2.81
N ILE A 72 8.22 5.58 -3.69
CA ILE A 72 8.18 7.05 -3.88
C ILE A 72 7.77 7.74 -2.57
N GLY A 73 6.76 7.20 -1.88
CA GLY A 73 6.30 7.69 -0.58
C GLY A 73 7.37 7.63 0.51
N ALA A 74 8.25 6.62 0.46
CA ALA A 74 9.32 6.39 1.41
C ALA A 74 10.55 7.28 1.23
N LEU A 75 10.87 7.63 -0.02
CA LEU A 75 12.04 8.44 -0.33
C LEU A 75 11.78 9.90 0.03
N SER A 76 12.71 10.55 0.75
CA SER A 76 12.65 12.00 1.02
C SER A 76 13.28 12.84 -0.11
N TYR A 77 14.18 12.24 -0.89
CA TYR A 77 14.97 12.93 -1.91
C TYR A 77 14.31 12.85 -3.29
N TRP A 78 13.99 14.00 -3.87
CA TRP A 78 13.26 14.11 -5.14
C TRP A 78 13.94 13.41 -6.32
N PRO A 79 15.26 13.53 -6.55
CA PRO A 79 15.94 12.83 -7.64
C PRO A 79 15.84 11.30 -7.54
N LEU A 80 15.88 10.74 -6.33
CA LEU A 80 15.70 9.29 -6.15
C LEU A 80 14.28 8.85 -6.49
N ARG A 81 13.26 9.64 -6.13
CA ARG A 81 11.87 9.36 -6.55
C ARG A 81 11.75 9.32 -8.07
N PHE A 82 12.36 10.30 -8.75
CA PHE A 82 12.34 10.38 -10.20
C PHE A 82 13.09 9.21 -10.83
N ALA A 83 14.26 8.84 -10.29
CA ALA A 83 15.01 7.67 -10.73
C ALA A 83 14.22 6.36 -10.55
N THR A 84 13.47 6.20 -9.46
CA THR A 84 12.59 5.03 -9.25
C THR A 84 11.46 4.99 -10.27
N VAL A 85 10.81 6.12 -10.55
CA VAL A 85 9.75 6.21 -11.57
C VAL A 85 10.31 5.93 -12.96
N LEU A 86 11.46 6.47 -13.32
CA LEU A 86 12.06 6.21 -14.63
C LEU A 86 12.58 4.77 -14.75
N GLY A 87 13.30 4.28 -13.75
CA GLY A 87 13.96 2.97 -13.79
C GLY A 87 12.99 1.79 -13.72
N LEU A 88 11.97 1.87 -12.85
CA LEU A 88 10.99 0.79 -12.65
C LEU A 88 9.65 1.10 -13.31
N GLY A 89 9.22 2.36 -13.29
CA GLY A 89 7.94 2.77 -13.83
C GLY A 89 7.89 2.79 -15.36
N LEU A 90 8.96 3.15 -16.08
CA LEU A 90 8.93 3.10 -17.55
C LEU A 90 8.78 1.68 -18.10
N PRO A 91 9.60 0.69 -17.68
CA PRO A 91 9.41 -0.70 -18.15
C PRO A 91 8.03 -1.25 -17.77
N LEU A 92 7.57 -0.96 -16.55
CA LEU A 92 6.25 -1.40 -16.10
C LEU A 92 5.11 -0.71 -16.85
N GLY A 93 5.29 0.55 -17.22
CA GLY A 93 4.38 1.32 -18.07
C GLY A 93 4.23 0.71 -19.44
N VAL A 94 5.34 0.36 -20.09
CA VAL A 94 5.32 -0.35 -21.38
C VAL A 94 4.57 -1.68 -21.25
N LEU A 95 4.85 -2.45 -20.20
CA LEU A 95 4.17 -3.72 -19.95
C LEU A 95 2.66 -3.55 -19.71
N THR A 96 2.27 -2.50 -18.98
CA THR A 96 0.86 -2.14 -18.72
C THR A 96 0.13 -1.78 -20.01
N PHE A 97 0.78 -1.05 -20.92
CA PHE A 97 0.21 -0.73 -22.23
C PHE A 97 0.09 -1.95 -23.13
N LEU A 98 1.06 -2.86 -23.11
CA LEU A 98 1.02 -4.08 -23.93
C LEU A 98 -0.08 -5.05 -23.48
N LEU A 99 -0.28 -5.18 -22.16
CA LEU A 99 -1.28 -6.09 -21.58
C LEU A 99 -2.67 -5.49 -21.47
N GLY A 100 -2.75 -4.16 -21.58
CA GLY A 100 -3.99 -3.41 -21.50
C GLY A 100 -4.44 -2.87 -22.86
N PRO A 101 -4.67 -3.71 -23.89
CA PRO A 101 -5.07 -3.23 -25.22
C PRO A 101 -6.43 -2.50 -25.20
N TYR A 102 -7.20 -2.67 -24.12
CA TYR A 102 -8.48 -2.02 -23.91
C TYR A 102 -8.39 -0.70 -23.14
N TYR A 103 -7.21 -0.33 -22.61
CA TYR A 103 -7.06 0.98 -22.00
C TYR A 103 -7.10 2.08 -23.06
N LEU A 104 -7.97 3.05 -22.86
CA LEU A 104 -7.81 4.35 -23.52
C LEU A 104 -6.48 4.96 -23.05
N PRO A 105 -5.68 5.59 -23.93
CA PRO A 105 -4.36 6.13 -23.57
C PRO A 105 -4.39 7.06 -22.34
N ALA A 106 -5.42 7.91 -22.24
CA ALA A 106 -5.63 8.76 -21.07
C ALA A 106 -6.01 7.97 -19.81
N GLY A 107 -6.79 6.89 -19.96
CA GLY A 107 -7.18 6.00 -18.87
C GLY A 107 -5.98 5.28 -18.26
N ALA A 108 -5.04 4.79 -19.08
CA ALA A 108 -3.81 4.15 -18.61
C ALA A 108 -2.96 5.10 -17.75
N VAL A 109 -2.81 6.36 -18.18
CA VAL A 109 -2.05 7.38 -17.43
C VAL A 109 -2.72 7.70 -16.08
N ILE A 110 -4.03 7.95 -16.07
CA ILE A 110 -4.79 8.21 -14.83
C ILE A 110 -4.67 7.03 -13.88
N TYR A 111 -4.79 5.81 -14.40
CA TYR A 111 -4.66 4.59 -13.65
C TYR A 111 -3.26 4.45 -13.00
N ILE A 112 -2.19 4.64 -13.75
CA ILE A 112 -0.81 4.58 -13.23
C ILE A 112 -0.63 5.62 -12.13
N LEU A 113 -1.04 6.87 -12.36
CA LEU A 113 -0.94 7.95 -11.38
C LEU A 113 -1.72 7.64 -10.10
N ALA A 114 -2.92 7.08 -10.22
CA ALA A 114 -3.74 6.69 -9.09
C ALA A 114 -3.07 5.59 -8.24
N ASN A 115 -2.45 4.58 -8.86
CA ASN A 115 -1.70 3.56 -8.12
C ASN A 115 -0.49 4.14 -7.38
N LEU A 116 0.29 4.98 -8.06
CA LEU A 116 1.46 5.62 -7.46
C LEU A 116 1.04 6.52 -6.28
N CYS A 117 -0.04 7.29 -6.45
CA CYS A 117 -0.59 8.16 -5.41
C CYS A 117 -1.06 7.35 -4.21
N LEU A 118 -1.89 6.30 -4.42
CA LEU A 118 -2.39 5.46 -3.34
C LEU A 118 -1.28 4.68 -2.64
N GLY A 119 -0.25 4.22 -3.36
CA GLY A 119 0.94 3.62 -2.77
C GLY A 119 1.71 4.61 -1.88
N ALA A 120 1.93 5.83 -2.37
CA ALA A 120 2.63 6.87 -1.62
C ALA A 120 1.83 7.32 -0.38
N LEU A 121 0.51 7.47 -0.52
CA LEU A 121 -0.40 7.80 0.57
C LEU A 121 -0.44 6.67 1.61
N SER A 122 -0.58 5.42 1.19
CA SER A 122 -0.54 4.25 2.08
C SER A 122 0.73 4.24 2.93
N TRP A 123 1.89 4.48 2.33
CA TRP A 123 3.16 4.53 3.07
C TRP A 123 3.18 5.67 4.11
N ARG A 124 2.64 6.84 3.77
CA ARG A 124 2.64 8.01 4.65
C ARG A 124 1.57 7.95 5.75
N SER A 125 0.43 7.34 5.46
CA SER A 125 -0.69 7.23 6.41
C SER A 125 -0.42 6.21 7.51
N ILE A 126 0.38 5.18 7.23
CA ILE A 126 0.71 4.14 8.21
C ILE A 126 1.93 4.61 9.03
N PRO A 127 1.79 4.87 10.34
CA PRO A 127 2.90 5.37 11.15
C PRO A 127 3.95 4.28 11.45
N GLN A 128 3.52 3.04 11.69
CA GLN A 128 4.37 1.93 12.13
C GLN A 128 3.94 0.60 11.48
N GLY A 129 4.85 -0.37 11.37
CA GLY A 129 4.54 -1.69 10.81
C GLY A 129 4.20 -1.71 9.31
N ARG A 130 4.61 -0.67 8.56
CA ARG A 130 4.30 -0.47 7.12
C ARG A 130 4.53 -1.71 6.28
N LEU A 131 5.71 -2.31 6.38
CA LEU A 131 6.11 -3.47 5.59
C LEU A 131 5.27 -4.71 5.94
N THR A 132 4.96 -4.92 7.22
CA THR A 132 4.10 -6.03 7.67
C THR A 132 2.68 -5.89 7.13
N ILE A 133 2.13 -4.67 7.15
CA ILE A 133 0.78 -4.39 6.64
C ILE A 133 0.73 -4.53 5.12
N LEU A 134 1.68 -3.92 4.41
CA LEU A 134 1.79 -4.01 2.94
C LEU A 134 2.06 -5.44 2.48
N GLY A 135 2.91 -6.18 3.21
CA GLY A 135 3.18 -7.59 2.95
C GLY A 135 1.95 -8.46 3.18
N GLY A 136 1.22 -8.23 4.28
CA GLY A 136 -0.04 -8.91 4.56
C GLY A 136 -1.09 -8.65 3.48
N LEU A 137 -1.25 -7.40 3.05
CA LEU A 137 -2.12 -7.04 1.93
C LEU A 137 -1.69 -7.73 0.64
N SER A 138 -0.40 -7.69 0.31
CA SER A 138 0.15 -8.31 -0.92
C SER A 138 -0.12 -9.80 -0.95
N LEU A 139 0.12 -10.49 0.17
CA LEU A 139 -0.14 -11.93 0.30
C LEU A 139 -1.63 -12.23 0.14
N GLY A 140 -2.49 -11.52 0.87
CA GLY A 140 -3.93 -11.68 0.79
C GLY A 140 -4.48 -11.40 -0.60
N TYR A 141 -3.98 -10.36 -1.25
CA TYR A 141 -4.35 -9.99 -2.61
C TYR A 141 -3.94 -11.06 -3.64
N VAL A 142 -2.71 -11.59 -3.57
CA VAL A 142 -2.25 -12.66 -4.46
C VAL A 142 -3.03 -13.95 -4.23
N VAL A 143 -3.20 -14.38 -2.97
CA VAL A 143 -3.98 -15.57 -2.63
C VAL A 143 -5.42 -15.41 -3.09
N GLY A 144 -6.02 -14.24 -2.89
CA GLY A 144 -7.37 -13.95 -3.35
C GLY A 144 -7.50 -13.89 -4.86
N SER A 145 -6.46 -13.48 -5.58
CA SER A 145 -6.44 -13.50 -7.05
C SER A 145 -6.41 -14.93 -7.59
N ILE A 146 -5.70 -15.84 -6.92
CA ILE A 146 -5.65 -17.28 -7.27
C ILE A 146 -7.01 -17.96 -7.00
N LEU A 147 -7.72 -17.55 -5.95
CA LEU A 147 -9.03 -18.09 -5.55
C LEU A 147 -10.22 -17.41 -6.26
N CYS A 148 -10.01 -16.90 -7.48
CA CYS A 148 -10.91 -16.06 -8.29
C CYS A 148 -10.89 -14.56 -7.89
N LEU A 149 -10.86 -13.66 -8.89
CA LEU A 149 -10.77 -12.19 -8.76
C LEU A 149 -11.55 -11.56 -7.59
N VAL A 150 -12.78 -12.02 -7.34
CA VAL A 150 -13.64 -11.52 -6.26
C VAL A 150 -13.03 -11.73 -4.88
N GLY A 151 -12.19 -12.76 -4.70
CA GLY A 151 -11.46 -13.05 -3.48
C GLY A 151 -10.34 -12.05 -3.17
N SER A 152 -9.79 -11.37 -4.18
CA SER A 152 -8.66 -10.44 -4.00
C SER A 152 -8.98 -9.24 -3.09
N LEU A 153 -10.21 -8.73 -3.12
CA LEU A 153 -10.67 -7.65 -2.23
C LEU A 153 -10.81 -8.11 -0.76
N PRO A 154 -11.65 -9.11 -0.42
CA PRO A 154 -11.82 -9.54 0.96
C PRO A 154 -10.53 -10.13 1.54
N LEU A 155 -9.73 -10.87 0.76
CA LEU A 155 -8.46 -11.42 1.25
C LEU A 155 -7.38 -10.34 1.35
N GLY A 156 -7.34 -9.35 0.45
CA GLY A 156 -6.46 -8.18 0.58
C GLY A 156 -6.75 -7.37 1.83
N ILE A 157 -8.03 -7.13 2.14
CA ILE A 157 -8.47 -6.48 3.38
C ILE A 157 -8.05 -7.33 4.59
N ALA A 158 -8.40 -8.62 4.60
CA ALA A 158 -8.06 -9.53 5.70
C ALA A 158 -6.55 -9.60 5.93
N GLY A 159 -5.75 -9.67 4.87
CA GLY A 159 -4.29 -9.66 4.93
C GLY A 159 -3.73 -8.36 5.52
N SER A 160 -4.26 -7.21 5.10
CA SER A 160 -3.86 -5.90 5.67
C SER A 160 -4.23 -5.78 7.15
N LEU A 161 -5.39 -6.31 7.57
CA LEU A 161 -5.83 -6.36 8.96
C LEU A 161 -4.96 -7.31 9.80
N ALA A 162 -4.60 -8.47 9.27
CA ALA A 162 -3.68 -9.40 9.94
C ALA A 162 -2.31 -8.75 10.15
N GLY A 163 -1.78 -8.06 9.12
CA GLY A 163 -0.55 -7.28 9.23
C GLY A 163 -0.64 -6.14 10.23
N TYR A 164 -1.78 -5.44 10.28
CA TYR A 164 -2.07 -4.38 11.25
C TYR A 164 -2.07 -4.92 12.69
N LEU A 165 -2.74 -6.05 12.94
CA LEU A 165 -2.77 -6.68 14.26
C LEU A 165 -1.40 -7.20 14.68
N ALA A 166 -0.62 -7.75 13.74
CA ALA A 166 0.75 -8.17 13.99
C ALA A 166 1.65 -6.97 14.36
N ALA A 167 1.54 -5.87 13.62
CA ALA A 167 2.25 -4.63 13.91
C ALA A 167 1.89 -4.08 15.30
N GLN A 168 0.61 -4.07 15.67
CA GLN A 168 0.18 -3.62 17.00
C GLN A 168 0.74 -4.48 18.13
N LYS A 169 0.79 -5.82 17.95
CA LYS A 169 1.34 -6.74 18.96
C LYS A 169 2.85 -6.57 19.16
N SER A 170 3.57 -6.09 18.15
CA SER A 170 5.01 -5.87 18.23
C SER A 170 5.42 -4.58 18.93
N LEU A 171 4.45 -3.71 19.27
CA LEU A 171 4.73 -2.50 20.03
C LEU A 171 4.92 -2.84 21.52
N PRO A 172 5.91 -2.24 22.19
CA PRO A 172 6.09 -2.42 23.63
C PRO A 172 4.79 -2.00 24.32
N ARG A 173 4.15 -2.96 25.00
CA ARG A 173 3.02 -2.64 25.87
C ARG A 173 3.60 -1.88 27.06
N GLU A 174 3.07 -0.69 27.33
CA GLU A 174 3.25 -0.09 28.65
C GLU A 174 2.74 -1.11 29.67
N GLU A 175 3.66 -1.69 30.44
CA GLU A 175 3.32 -2.42 31.64
C GLU A 175 2.70 -1.40 32.60
N VAL A 176 1.39 -1.56 32.84
CA VAL A 176 0.61 -0.80 33.81
C VAL A 176 0.75 -1.44 35.18
#